data_AF-A0A2P5L6L4-F1
#
_entry.id   AF-A0A2P5L6L4-F1
#
_cell.length_a   1.000
_cell.length_b   1.000
_cell.length_c   1.000
_cell.angle_alpha   90.00
_cell.angle_beta   90.00
_cell.angle_gamma   90.00
#
_symmetry.space_group_name_H-M   'P 1'
#
loop_
_entity.id
_entity.type
_entity.pdbx_description
1 polymer ?
#
loop_
_entity_poly.entity_id
_entity_poly.type
_entity_poly.pdbx_seq_one_letter_code
_entity_poly.pdbx_strand_id
1 'polypeptide(L)'
;MRDDQIESLIREIATKHGIAVGRDDPILILQTINNRLLQDGAKAQQDMLDQFKQELESMAMRWSEDAKNKAERIVNASLNASKESMENIMAQGARDTIKTVRLEIDSSLNRINRPIRDAKKIAYLNVVAGSMTIIAVTAFLVFSVWFK
;
A
#
# COMPACT_ATOMS: atom_id res chain seq x y z
N MET A 1 4.30 67.06 11.52
CA MET A 1 3.53 66.03 10.79
C MET A 1 2.08 65.93 11.21
N ARG A 2 1.73 65.60 12.47
CA ARG A 2 0.31 65.54 12.92
C ARG A 2 -0.37 66.92 12.98
N ASP A 3 0.31 67.93 13.50
CA ASP A 3 -0.23 69.30 13.52
C ASP A 3 -0.46 69.84 12.10
N ASP A 4 0.46 69.57 11.17
CA ASP A 4 0.32 69.96 9.76
C ASP A 4 -0.90 69.30 9.08
N GLN A 5 -1.20 68.04 9.43
CA GLN A 5 -2.39 67.33 8.93
C GLN A 5 -3.69 67.86 9.52
N ILE A 6 -3.69 68.24 10.80
CA ILE A 6 -4.87 68.86 11.44
C ILE A 6 -5.12 70.25 10.84
N GLU A 7 -4.07 71.02 10.60
CA GLU A 7 -4.18 72.36 10.02
C GLU A 7 -4.63 72.32 8.56
N SER A 8 -4.17 71.33 7.78
CA SER A 8 -4.69 71.10 6.43
C SER A 8 -6.16 70.69 6.44
N LEU A 9 -6.58 69.88 7.41
CA LEU A 9 -7.97 69.43 7.55
C LEU A 9 -8.89 70.60 7.94
N ILE A 10 -8.47 71.46 8.87
CA ILE A 10 -9.20 72.68 9.24
C ILE A 10 -9.40 73.57 8.00
N ARG A 11 -8.34 73.75 7.20
CA ARG A 11 -8.40 74.54 5.96
C ARG A 11 -9.32 73.91 4.92
N GLU A 12 -9.32 72.58 4.79
CA GLU A 12 -10.22 71.85 3.90
C GLU A 12 -11.69 72.01 4.32
N ILE A 13 -12.00 71.87 5.61
CA ILE A 13 -13.36 72.05 6.14
C ILE A 13 -13.85 73.47 5.86
N ALA A 14 -13.02 74.48 6.09
CA ALA A 14 -13.34 75.87 5.80
C ALA A 14 -13.60 76.11 4.30
N THR A 15 -12.81 75.49 3.42
CA THR A 15 -12.93 75.68 1.96
C THR A 15 -14.15 74.95 1.38
N LYS A 16 -14.45 73.74 1.85
CA LYS A 16 -15.55 72.91 1.32
C LYS A 16 -16.91 73.25 1.93
N HIS A 17 -16.94 73.60 3.22
CA HIS A 17 -18.19 73.75 3.96
C HIS A 17 -18.45 75.20 4.39
N GLY A 18 -17.48 76.12 4.22
CA GLY A 18 -17.63 77.53 4.57
C GLY A 18 -17.65 77.79 6.08
N ILE A 19 -17.25 76.81 6.90
CA ILE A 19 -17.30 76.88 8.37
C ILE A 19 -15.87 77.06 8.89
N ALA A 20 -15.64 78.11 9.67
CA ALA A 20 -14.38 78.29 10.40
C ALA A 20 -14.40 77.45 11.66
N VAL A 21 -13.45 76.50 11.77
CA VAL A 21 -13.39 75.52 12.85
C VAL A 21 -12.11 75.73 13.66
N GLY A 22 -12.24 75.85 14.98
CA GLY A 22 -11.11 75.98 15.92
C GLY A 22 -10.56 74.63 16.39
N ARG A 23 -9.38 74.62 17.02
CA ARG A 23 -8.81 73.40 17.61
C ARG A 23 -9.68 72.81 18.74
N ASP A 24 -10.40 73.66 19.47
CA ASP A 24 -11.32 73.26 20.55
C ASP A 24 -12.76 73.05 20.07
N ASP A 25 -13.00 73.11 18.75
CA ASP A 25 -14.33 72.90 18.20
C ASP A 25 -14.78 71.44 18.40
N PRO A 26 -16.02 71.20 18.83
CA PRO A 26 -16.56 69.84 19.02
C PRO A 26 -16.39 68.93 17.81
N ILE A 27 -16.42 69.46 16.58
CA ILE A 27 -16.22 68.67 15.35
C ILE A 27 -14.80 68.11 15.26
N LEU A 28 -13.80 68.90 15.68
CA LEU A 28 -12.39 68.48 15.69
C LEU A 28 -12.08 67.50 16.81
N ILE A 29 -12.75 67.65 17.97
CA ILE A 29 -12.69 66.67 19.06
C ILE A 29 -13.27 65.32 18.60
N LEU A 30 -14.44 65.33 17.94
CA LEU A 30 -15.04 64.11 17.38
C LEU A 30 -14.14 63.44 16.35
N GLN A 31 -13.52 64.23 15.46
CA GLN A 31 -12.56 63.70 14.49
C GLN A 31 -11.36 63.04 15.18
N THR A 32 -10.86 63.65 16.25
CA THR A 32 -9.74 63.08 17.04
C THR A 32 -10.13 61.77 17.70
N ILE A 33 -11.31 61.71 18.32
CA ILE A 33 -11.85 60.49 18.94
C ILE A 33 -12.07 59.40 17.88
N ASN A 34 -12.65 59.75 16.73
CA ASN A 34 -12.91 58.81 15.65
C ASN A 34 -11.61 58.23 15.08
N ASN A 35 -10.61 59.07 14.80
CA ASN A 35 -9.29 58.60 14.37
C ASN A 35 -8.65 57.66 15.39
N ARG A 36 -8.78 57.96 16.68
CA ARG A 36 -8.25 57.10 17.74
C ARG A 36 -8.98 55.77 17.82
N LEU A 37 -10.32 55.78 17.73
CA LEU A 37 -11.13 54.56 17.67
C LEU A 37 -10.79 53.70 16.45
N LEU A 38 -10.56 54.30 15.29
CA LEU A 38 -10.15 53.57 14.09
C LEU A 38 -8.76 52.95 14.25
N GLN A 39 -7.81 53.67 14.85
CA GLN A 39 -6.48 53.14 15.13
C GLN A 39 -6.51 52.00 16.16
N ASP A 40 -7.25 52.19 17.26
CA ASP A 40 -7.40 51.18 18.30
C ASP A 40 -8.14 49.95 17.76
N GLY A 41 -9.16 50.16 16.93
CA GLY A 41 -9.88 49.08 16.24
C GLY A 41 -9.00 48.30 15.27
N ALA A 42 -8.20 48.99 14.44
CA ALA A 42 -7.27 48.34 13.53
C ALA A 42 -6.20 47.53 14.29
N LYS A 43 -5.71 48.06 15.42
CA LYS A 43 -4.77 47.35 16.28
C LYS A 43 -5.40 46.11 16.91
N ALA A 44 -6.60 46.22 17.47
CA ALA A 44 -7.32 45.09 18.05
C ALA A 44 -7.62 44.00 17.00
N GLN A 45 -7.95 44.40 15.76
CA GLN A 45 -8.11 43.46 14.65
C GLN A 45 -6.80 42.76 14.29
N GLN A 46 -5.68 43.48 14.26
CA GLN A 46 -4.37 42.88 14.01
C GLN A 46 -3.99 41.87 15.09
N ASP A 47 -4.16 42.23 16.37
CA ASP A 47 -3.88 41.34 17.49
C ASP A 47 -4.74 40.05 17.42
N MET A 48 -6.01 40.17 17.04
CA MET A 48 -6.90 39.03 16.82
C MET A 48 -6.47 38.15 15.64
N LEU A 49 -6.04 38.76 14.53
CA LEU A 49 -5.55 38.01 13.36
C LEU A 49 -4.25 37.28 13.67
N ASP A 50 -3.35 37.89 14.44
CA ASP A 50 -2.09 37.27 14.85
C ASP A 50 -2.35 36.06 15.76
N GLN A 51 -3.29 36.19 16.71
CA GLN A 51 -3.72 35.06 17.54
C GLN A 51 -4.36 33.95 16.70
N PHE A 52 -5.27 34.29 15.79
CA PHE A 52 -5.92 33.32 14.92
C PHE A 52 -4.91 32.56 14.04
N LYS A 53 -3.90 33.27 13.52
CA LYS A 53 -2.80 32.66 12.77
C LYS A 53 -2.00 31.68 13.64
N GLN A 54 -1.65 32.05 14.86
CA GLN A 54 -0.95 31.15 15.78
C GLN A 54 -1.76 29.90 16.10
N GLU A 55 -3.08 30.04 16.33
CA GLU A 55 -3.97 28.91 16.56
C GLU A 55 -4.08 28.00 15.33
N LEU A 56 -4.17 28.57 14.12
CA LEU A 56 -4.15 27.81 12.87
C LEU A 56 -2.84 27.04 12.67
N GLU A 57 -1.69 27.67 12.92
CA GLU A 57 -0.39 27.01 12.82
C GLU A 57 -0.28 25.84 13.82
N SER A 58 -0.72 26.05 15.05
CA SER A 58 -0.78 25.01 16.09
C SER A 58 -1.69 23.83 15.69
N MET A 59 -2.90 24.13 15.22
CA MET A 59 -3.84 23.10 14.75
C MET A 59 -3.30 22.37 13.51
N ALA A 60 -2.67 23.07 12.58
CA ALA A 60 -2.08 22.48 11.38
C ALA A 60 -0.92 21.54 11.72
N MET A 61 -0.04 21.93 12.65
CA MET A 61 1.03 21.07 13.15
C MET A 61 0.47 19.80 13.79
N ARG A 62 -0.51 19.95 14.70
CA ARG A 62 -1.12 18.80 15.37
C ARG A 62 -1.86 17.88 14.41
N TRP A 63 -2.60 18.46 13.45
CA TRP A 63 -3.27 17.70 12.40
C TRP A 63 -2.27 16.95 11.50
N SER A 64 -1.14 17.57 11.17
CA SER A 64 -0.09 16.92 10.38
C SER A 64 0.50 15.72 11.11
N GLU A 65 0.78 15.86 12.41
CA GLU A 65 1.26 14.77 13.25
C GLU A 65 0.22 13.64 13.37
N ASP A 66 -1.04 13.97 13.63
CA ASP A 66 -2.14 13.00 13.71
C ASP A 66 -2.34 12.25 12.39
N ALA A 67 -2.29 12.96 11.26
CA ALA A 67 -2.40 12.37 9.92
C ALA A 67 -1.23 11.42 9.64
N LYS A 68 0.00 11.82 9.98
CA LYS A 68 1.20 10.98 9.86
C LYS A 68 1.08 9.71 10.71
N ASN A 69 0.74 9.85 11.99
CA ASN A 69 0.55 8.73 12.90
C ASN A 69 -0.53 7.77 12.41
N LYS A 70 -1.63 8.28 11.86
CA LYS A 70 -2.69 7.44 11.31
C LYS A 70 -2.26 6.73 10.04
N ALA A 71 -1.54 7.41 9.15
CA ALA A 71 -0.97 6.79 7.96
C ALA A 71 0.01 5.66 8.32
N GLU A 72 0.92 5.89 9.27
CA GLU A 72 1.86 4.86 9.75
C GLU A 72 1.13 3.66 10.35
N ARG A 73 0.09 3.87 11.15
CA ARG A 73 -0.73 2.77 11.71
C ARG A 73 -1.42 1.96 10.62
N ILE A 74 -2.02 2.62 9.63
CA ILE A 74 -2.70 1.95 8.52
C ILE A 74 -1.69 1.15 7.71
N VAL A 75 -0.56 1.75 7.32
CA VAL A 75 0.49 1.08 6.55
C VAL A 75 1.05 -0.13 7.30
N ASN A 76 1.34 -0.01 8.60
CA ASN A 76 1.81 -1.12 9.41
C ASN A 76 0.76 -2.24 9.55
N ALA A 77 -0.52 -1.88 9.74
CA ALA A 77 -1.60 -2.86 9.80
C ALA A 77 -1.75 -3.61 8.46
N SER A 78 -1.73 -2.88 7.35
CA SER A 78 -1.77 -3.46 6.00
C SER A 78 -0.56 -4.34 5.72
N LEU A 79 0.65 -3.91 6.09
CA LEU A 79 1.88 -4.68 5.91
C LEU A 79 1.86 -5.97 6.73
N ASN A 80 1.41 -5.91 7.98
CA ASN A 80 1.26 -7.09 8.84
C ASN A 80 0.24 -8.08 8.25
N ALA A 81 -0.92 -7.59 7.79
CA ALA A 81 -1.91 -8.42 7.13
C ALA A 81 -1.39 -9.03 5.82
N SER A 82 -0.65 -8.27 5.02
CA SER A 82 0.00 -8.77 3.81
C SER A 82 1.05 -9.84 4.13
N LYS A 83 1.85 -9.66 5.18
CA LYS A 83 2.84 -10.63 5.62
C LYS A 83 2.18 -11.94 6.05
N GLU A 84 1.13 -11.86 6.86
CA GLU A 84 0.37 -13.04 7.30
C GLU A 84 -0.27 -13.77 6.10
N SER A 85 -0.87 -13.02 5.17
CA SER A 85 -1.42 -13.58 3.93
C SER A 85 -0.34 -14.26 3.09
N MET A 86 0.84 -13.64 2.96
CA MET A 86 1.96 -14.18 2.20
C MET A 86 2.55 -15.43 2.85
N GLU A 87 2.70 -15.48 4.18
CA GLU A 87 3.11 -16.69 4.90
C GLU A 87 2.13 -17.84 4.66
N ASN A 88 0.83 -17.57 4.71
CA ASN A 88 -0.20 -18.57 4.43
C ASN A 88 -0.16 -19.07 2.98
N ILE A 89 -0.07 -18.15 2.01
CA ILE A 89 0.04 -18.50 0.58
C ILE A 89 1.32 -19.29 0.31
N MET A 90 2.45 -18.89 0.90
CA MET A 90 3.73 -19.58 0.74
C MET A 90 3.67 -21.00 1.33
N ALA A 91 3.08 -21.17 2.52
CA ALA A 91 2.90 -22.48 3.13
C ALA A 91 1.97 -23.39 2.30
N GLN A 92 0.89 -22.84 1.74
CA GLN A 92 -0.01 -23.56 0.85
C GLN A 92 0.70 -23.97 -0.45
N GLY A 93 1.37 -23.02 -1.11
CA GLY A 93 2.13 -23.25 -2.34
C GLY A 93 3.24 -24.30 -2.17
N ALA A 94 3.96 -24.27 -1.04
CA ALA A 94 4.96 -25.28 -0.72
C ALA A 94 4.32 -26.67 -0.58
N ARG A 95 3.19 -26.79 0.13
CA ARG A 95 2.46 -28.06 0.28
C ARG A 95 1.96 -28.59 -1.05
N ASP A 96 1.41 -27.73 -1.90
CA ASP A 96 0.88 -28.14 -3.19
C ASP A 96 2.00 -28.51 -4.16
N THR A 97 3.13 -27.80 -4.13
CA THR A 97 4.33 -28.18 -4.88
C THR A 97 4.84 -29.56 -4.45
N ILE A 98 4.91 -29.84 -3.15
CA ILE A 98 5.32 -31.16 -2.64
C ILE A 98 4.36 -32.25 -3.11
N LYS A 99 3.04 -31.99 -3.10
CA LYS A 99 2.05 -32.95 -3.62
C LYS A 99 2.25 -33.23 -5.10
N THR A 100 2.43 -32.19 -5.91
CA THR A 100 2.66 -32.33 -7.36
C THR A 100 3.93 -33.11 -7.64
N VAL A 101 5.02 -32.81 -6.93
CA VAL A 101 6.29 -33.55 -7.04
C VAL A 101 6.10 -35.03 -6.68
N ARG A 102 5.37 -35.34 -5.60
CA ARG A 102 5.07 -36.74 -5.23
C ARG A 102 4.27 -37.46 -6.30
N LEU A 103 3.22 -36.83 -6.83
CA LEU A 103 2.40 -37.39 -7.90
C LEU A 103 3.24 -37.69 -9.15
N GLU A 104 4.15 -36.78 -9.51
CA GLU A 104 5.02 -36.96 -10.66
C GLU A 104 6.06 -38.07 -10.45
N ILE A 105 6.64 -38.16 -9.24
CA ILE A 105 7.52 -39.27 -8.84
C ILE A 105 6.76 -40.60 -8.91
N ASP A 106 5.57 -40.71 -8.31
CA ASP A 106 4.76 -41.94 -8.32
C ASP A 106 4.35 -42.33 -9.74
N SER A 107 4.01 -41.34 -10.58
CA SER A 107 3.69 -41.58 -11.98
C SER A 107 4.90 -42.12 -12.76
N SER A 108 6.10 -41.60 -12.47
CA SER A 108 7.35 -42.02 -13.08
C SER A 108 7.76 -43.42 -12.62
N LEU A 109 7.64 -43.72 -11.32
CA LEU A 109 7.87 -45.06 -10.79
C LEU A 109 6.89 -46.09 -11.38
N ASN A 110 5.61 -45.74 -11.52
CA ASN A 110 4.63 -46.61 -12.17
C ASN A 110 4.91 -46.83 -13.66
N ARG A 111 5.42 -45.81 -14.37
CA ARG A 111 5.87 -45.96 -15.77
C ARG A 111 7.05 -46.91 -15.90
N ILE A 112 7.94 -46.97 -14.91
CA ILE A 112 9.08 -47.91 -14.88
C ILE A 112 8.65 -49.31 -14.45
N ASN A 113 7.68 -49.44 -13.55
CA ASN A 113 7.26 -50.74 -13.03
C ASN A 113 6.46 -51.57 -14.07
N ARG A 114 5.73 -50.92 -14.99
CA ARG A 114 5.04 -51.60 -16.10
C ARG A 114 5.98 -52.41 -17.02
N PRO A 115 7.01 -51.82 -17.64
CA PRO A 115 7.91 -52.55 -18.52
C PRO A 115 8.71 -53.62 -17.77
N ILE A 116 9.05 -53.40 -16.50
CA ILE A 116 9.71 -54.44 -15.67
C ILE A 116 8.79 -55.66 -15.49
N ARG A 117 7.50 -55.44 -15.20
CA ARG A 117 6.54 -56.53 -15.04
C ARG A 117 6.29 -57.27 -16.35
N ASP A 118 6.23 -56.55 -17.46
CA ASP A 118 6.06 -57.15 -18.78
C ASP A 118 7.32 -57.92 -19.21
N ALA A 119 8.51 -57.40 -18.93
CA ALA A 119 9.77 -58.10 -19.14
C ALA A 119 9.84 -59.40 -18.32
N LYS A 120 9.40 -59.40 -17.04
CA LYS A 120 9.32 -60.62 -16.22
C LYS A 120 8.37 -61.66 -16.82
N LYS A 121 7.21 -61.24 -17.33
CA LYS A 121 6.26 -62.14 -18.01
C LYS A 121 6.86 -62.74 -19.28
N ILE A 122 7.49 -61.92 -20.11
CA ILE A 122 8.16 -62.38 -21.32
C ILE A 122 9.28 -63.37 -20.99
N ALA A 123 10.08 -63.10 -19.95
CA ALA A 123 11.11 -64.01 -19.49
C ALA A 123 10.54 -65.37 -19.06
N TYR A 124 9.45 -65.36 -18.28
CA TYR A 124 8.77 -66.60 -17.88
C TYR A 124 8.25 -67.39 -19.09
N LEU A 125 7.59 -66.71 -20.03
CA LEU A 125 7.11 -67.34 -21.27
C LEU A 125 8.24 -67.91 -22.11
N ASN A 126 9.38 -67.22 -22.19
CA ASN A 126 10.54 -67.70 -22.95
C ASN A 126 11.18 -68.93 -22.30
N VAL A 127 11.26 -68.97 -20.95
CA VAL A 127 11.74 -70.15 -20.22
C VAL A 127 10.83 -71.36 -20.46
N VAL A 128 9.50 -71.18 -20.46
CA VAL A 128 8.54 -72.26 -20.76
C VAL A 128 8.62 -72.70 -22.22
N ALA A 129 8.75 -71.77 -23.17
CA ALA A 129 8.94 -72.11 -24.57
C ALA A 129 10.24 -72.90 -24.78
N GLY A 130 11.34 -72.49 -24.13
CA GLY A 130 12.62 -73.18 -24.17
C GLY A 130 12.58 -74.59 -23.57
N SER A 131 11.87 -74.80 -22.47
CA SER A 131 11.70 -76.16 -21.94
C SER A 131 10.89 -77.05 -22.89
N MET A 132 9.86 -76.49 -23.55
CA MET A 132 9.05 -77.21 -24.52
C MET A 132 9.82 -77.55 -25.81
N THR A 133 10.70 -76.66 -26.30
CA THR A 133 11.56 -76.96 -27.46
C THR A 133 12.59 -78.03 -27.14
N ILE A 134 13.20 -78.03 -25.95
CA ILE A 134 14.12 -79.09 -25.52
C ILE A 134 13.40 -80.44 -25.49
N ILE A 135 12.19 -80.50 -24.93
CA ILE A 135 11.38 -81.73 -24.92
C ILE A 135 11.07 -82.19 -26.35
N ALA A 136 10.62 -81.28 -27.22
CA ALA A 136 10.29 -81.59 -28.61
C ALA A 136 11.50 -82.09 -29.42
N VAL A 137 12.66 -81.45 -29.29
CA VAL A 137 13.90 -81.88 -29.95
C VAL A 137 14.35 -83.24 -29.44
N THR A 138 14.25 -83.47 -28.13
CA THR A 138 14.61 -84.77 -27.52
C THR A 138 13.69 -85.88 -28.04
N ALA A 139 12.38 -85.64 -28.09
CA ALA A 139 11.42 -86.59 -28.65
C ALA A 139 11.66 -86.87 -30.14
N PHE A 140 11.97 -85.82 -30.93
CA PHE A 140 12.28 -85.96 -32.35
C PHE A 140 13.56 -86.76 -32.59
N LEU A 141 14.62 -86.52 -31.81
CA LEU A 141 15.86 -87.28 -31.90
C LEU A 141 15.63 -88.76 -31.56
N VAL A 142 14.91 -89.06 -30.47
CA VAL A 142 14.57 -90.44 -30.08
C VAL A 142 13.77 -91.15 -31.17
N PHE A 143 12.77 -90.48 -31.76
CA PHE A 143 11.98 -91.02 -32.86
C PHE A 143 12.84 -91.31 -34.10
N SER A 144 13.73 -90.39 -34.47
CA SER A 144 14.62 -90.56 -35.64
C SER A 144 15.62 -91.71 -35.50
N VAL A 145 16.05 -92.01 -34.27
CA VAL A 145 16.97 -93.13 -33.98
C VAL A 145 16.24 -94.48 -34.04
N TRP A 146 14.96 -94.53 -33.64
CA TRP A 146 14.16 -95.77 -33.69
C TRP A 146 13.65 -96.14 -35.09
N PHE A 147 13.55 -95.16 -36.00
CA PHE A 147 13.03 -95.34 -37.35
C PHE A 147 14.12 -95.53 -38.43
N LYS A 148 15.36 -95.74 -38.01
CA LYS A 148 16.53 -95.99 -38.87
C LYS A 148 17.07 -97.40 -38.66
#